data_AF-A0ABD3ER50-F1
#
_entry.id   AF-A0ABD3ER50-F1
#
_cell.length_a   1.000
_cell.length_b   1.000
_cell.length_c   1.000
_cell.angle_alpha   90.00
_cell.angle_beta   90.00
_cell.angle_gamma   90.00
#
_symmetry.space_group_name_H-M   'P 1'
#
loop_
_entity.id
_entity.type
_entity.pdbx_description
1 polymer ?
#
loop_
_entity_poly.entity_id
_entity_poly.type
_entity_poly.pdbx_seq_one_letter_code
_entity_poly.pdbx_strand_id
1 'polypeptide(L)'
;MSNLGGCTNTGELFWRLEDKQVASLLLDGWFRESSPGSINEFANMKSILMGSPGIGKSTLLCVMAFHLVFKHKKNVLLYWQLTNVQEENCLLYLGYEENKIVYFTVKRCKSDRAVNFYEELGNRQGFSNVWLMLDGFRYEDIPEGVQTFRMLATSQQVSLKSQEQTDAYCILLPCWSKKDLLSMGSLIYKFTPEDMEGRFYYSGGSVREFTYATWEHIRRVMDNAISDVADYSKLLSTTSSTFSDGSQGGLLCRTFVEKTNDRSQYLARRHWQQMIDSEYAVSGLSVRLKSEALLRIYTRAKNAGHGALARCAFDIYLHRLATDNRLKLFKAEYDLPERRKSDQPRHFKVEQVALRNGGAFCSGTSSDFERDLVAWRDEETFTYWYPWCDDFPNIDSIVKLASGSGKKNNVAYLHFTIARKHDINEKRLEKMNEIFFPDHVKNAGETDAPVFIAVCPDEESCRKFVLESQPEVLAAKQTCQVFVGYYQEAAFAGRPTYREMHWPFCSYRLQNLTFSH
;
A
#
# COMPACT_ATOMS: atom_id res chain seq x y z
N MET A 1 27.62 12.14 -0.41
CA MET A 1 26.42 11.29 -0.28
C MET A 1 26.63 9.90 -0.86
N SER A 2 27.18 9.74 -2.06
CA SER A 2 27.56 8.41 -2.62
C SER A 2 28.47 7.58 -1.70
N ASN A 3 29.50 8.20 -1.12
CA ASN A 3 30.44 7.54 -0.20
C ASN A 3 29.88 7.32 1.22
N LEU A 4 28.70 7.86 1.53
CA LEU A 4 28.05 7.77 2.84
C LEU A 4 26.91 6.76 2.74
N GLY A 5 27.25 5.47 2.72
CA GLY A 5 26.28 4.38 2.74
C GLY A 5 25.32 4.31 1.56
N GLY A 6 25.67 4.88 0.40
CA GLY A 6 24.86 4.78 -0.81
C GLY A 6 23.54 5.56 -0.79
N CYS A 7 23.41 6.63 0.03
CA CYS A 7 22.17 7.42 0.12
C CYS A 7 21.64 7.93 -1.24
N THR A 8 22.52 8.08 -2.24
CA THR A 8 22.20 8.30 -3.65
C THR A 8 23.33 7.69 -4.50
N ASN A 9 23.02 6.84 -5.48
CA ASN A 9 24.03 6.30 -6.39
C ASN A 9 24.40 7.28 -7.52
N THR A 10 23.46 8.16 -7.90
CA THR A 10 23.63 9.13 -8.98
C THR A 10 24.15 10.49 -8.50
N GLY A 11 24.12 10.75 -7.19
CA GLY A 11 24.36 12.09 -6.63
C GLY A 11 23.19 13.06 -6.82
N GLU A 12 22.13 12.63 -7.50
CA GLU A 12 20.91 13.41 -7.69
C GLU A 12 19.89 13.08 -6.60
N LEU A 13 19.04 14.05 -6.29
CA LEU A 13 18.02 13.92 -5.26
C LEU A 13 16.67 14.41 -5.78
N PHE A 14 15.66 13.56 -5.67
CA PHE A 14 14.27 13.93 -5.95
C PHE A 14 13.67 14.52 -4.68
N TRP A 15 13.30 15.80 -4.72
CA TRP A 15 12.83 16.55 -3.55
C TRP A 15 11.33 16.77 -3.62
N ARG A 16 10.57 15.94 -2.90
CA ARG A 16 9.09 15.97 -2.91
C ARG A 16 8.55 17.05 -1.97
N LEU A 17 7.24 17.28 -2.05
CA LEU A 17 6.58 18.28 -1.21
C LEU A 17 6.76 17.95 0.27
N GLU A 18 6.61 16.69 0.65
CA GLU A 18 6.70 16.22 2.02
C GLU A 18 8.11 16.42 2.60
N ASP A 19 9.17 16.22 1.81
CA ASP A 19 10.54 16.54 2.22
C ASP A 19 10.69 18.04 2.51
N LYS A 20 10.11 18.90 1.64
CA LYS A 20 10.09 20.36 1.86
C LYS A 20 9.36 20.71 3.16
N GLN A 21 8.21 20.10 3.42
CA GLN A 21 7.42 20.37 4.63
C GLN A 21 8.20 19.95 5.88
N VAL A 22 8.77 18.76 5.88
CA VAL A 22 9.55 18.24 7.02
C VAL A 22 10.82 19.06 7.24
N ALA A 23 11.58 19.36 6.18
CA ALA A 23 12.77 20.20 6.28
C ALA A 23 12.42 21.61 6.80
N SER A 24 11.33 22.21 6.31
CA SER A 24 10.85 23.51 6.80
C SER A 24 10.44 23.45 8.27
N LEU A 25 9.76 22.40 8.72
CA LEU A 25 9.41 22.20 10.13
C LEU A 25 10.65 22.07 11.03
N LEU A 26 11.67 21.35 10.58
CA LEU A 26 12.94 21.23 11.29
C LEU A 26 13.64 22.58 11.39
N LEU A 27 13.80 23.31 10.28
CA LEU A 27 14.47 24.61 10.25
C LEU A 27 13.72 25.66 11.08
N ASP A 28 12.39 25.70 10.97
CA ASP A 28 11.57 26.60 11.78
C ASP A 28 11.71 26.28 13.26
N GLY A 29 11.66 25.00 13.65
CA GLY A 29 11.86 24.60 15.04
C GLY A 29 13.24 24.99 15.57
N TRP A 30 14.28 24.88 14.75
CA TRP A 30 15.66 25.16 15.17
C TRP A 30 16.05 26.62 15.18
N PHE A 31 15.55 27.42 14.25
CA PHE A 31 16.09 28.76 13.97
C PHE A 31 15.05 29.88 13.97
N ARG A 32 13.74 29.59 13.95
CA ARG A 32 12.72 30.64 14.00
C ARG A 32 12.74 31.33 15.36
N GLU A 33 12.90 32.65 15.33
CA GLU A 33 12.79 33.47 16.53
C GLU A 33 11.33 33.50 17.01
N SER A 34 11.15 33.50 18.34
CA SER A 34 9.84 33.70 18.93
C SER A 34 9.44 35.17 18.82
N SER A 35 8.20 35.44 18.45
CA SER A 35 7.64 36.80 18.45
C SER A 35 6.42 36.91 19.39
N PRO A 36 6.05 38.12 19.83
CA PRO A 36 4.81 38.33 20.58
C PRO A 36 3.61 37.90 19.72
N GLY A 37 3.00 36.76 20.06
CA GLY A 37 1.90 36.14 19.31
C GLY A 37 2.29 34.92 18.46
N SER A 38 3.58 34.59 18.35
CA SER A 38 4.04 33.36 17.69
C SER A 38 5.30 32.81 18.36
N ILE A 39 5.09 32.05 19.44
CA ILE A 39 6.16 31.37 20.18
C ILE A 39 6.71 30.22 19.34
N ASN A 40 8.04 30.06 19.31
CA ASN A 40 8.67 28.85 18.79
C ASN A 40 8.69 27.78 19.88
N GLU A 41 7.61 27.00 19.92
CA GLU A 41 7.44 25.90 20.88
C GLU A 41 8.54 24.83 20.79
N PHE A 42 9.21 24.72 19.64
CA PHE A 42 10.27 23.73 19.40
C PHE A 42 11.68 24.28 19.58
N ALA A 43 11.82 25.54 20.01
CA ALA A 43 13.12 26.15 20.23
C ALA A 43 13.92 25.32 21.23
N ASN A 44 15.16 24.99 20.86
CA ASN A 44 16.10 24.18 21.63
C ASN A 44 15.71 22.71 21.89
N MET A 45 14.56 22.23 21.39
CA MET A 45 14.18 20.82 21.51
C MET A 45 14.96 19.92 20.55
N LYS A 46 15.03 18.63 20.90
CA LYS A 46 15.54 17.55 20.04
C LYS A 46 14.47 17.17 19.01
N SER A 47 14.89 17.00 17.77
CA SER A 47 13.99 16.61 16.67
C SER A 47 14.11 15.12 16.38
N ILE A 48 13.00 14.39 16.45
CA ILE A 48 12.97 12.95 16.16
C ILE A 48 12.21 12.73 14.85
N LEU A 49 12.95 12.46 13.78
CA LEU A 49 12.43 12.13 12.47
C LEU A 49 12.07 10.64 12.41
N MET A 50 10.77 10.36 12.46
CA MET A 50 10.20 9.04 12.30
C MET A 50 9.72 8.81 10.86
N GLY A 51 9.55 7.54 10.50
CA GLY A 51 8.95 7.14 9.23
C GLY A 51 9.33 5.71 8.90
N SER A 52 8.58 5.05 8.02
CA SER A 52 8.81 3.64 7.71
C SER A 52 10.22 3.37 7.19
N PRO A 53 10.76 2.15 7.33
CA PRO A 53 12.02 1.76 6.69
C PRO A 53 12.01 2.10 5.19
N GLY A 54 13.16 2.48 4.63
CA GLY A 54 13.31 2.65 3.18
C GLY A 54 12.70 3.91 2.56
N ILE A 55 12.11 4.83 3.33
CA ILE A 55 11.43 6.04 2.79
C ILE A 55 12.35 7.27 2.60
N GLY A 56 13.66 7.17 2.88
CA GLY A 56 14.63 8.25 2.59
C GLY A 56 15.03 9.14 3.78
N LYS A 57 14.75 8.72 5.02
CA LYS A 57 15.11 9.48 6.24
C LYS A 57 16.61 9.80 6.33
N SER A 58 17.48 8.81 6.10
CA SER A 58 18.93 8.97 6.10
C SER A 58 19.39 9.99 5.05
N THR A 59 18.76 9.97 3.88
CA THR A 59 19.02 10.95 2.81
C THR A 59 18.61 12.36 3.25
N LEU A 60 17.42 12.54 3.84
CA LEU A 60 16.99 13.82 4.39
C LEU A 60 17.93 14.30 5.50
N LEU A 61 18.33 13.42 6.42
CA LEU A 61 19.27 13.73 7.50
C LEU A 61 20.60 14.27 6.96
N CYS A 62 21.15 13.62 5.92
CA CYS A 62 22.34 14.12 5.21
C CYS A 62 22.12 15.51 4.62
N VAL A 63 21.01 15.73 3.91
CA VAL A 63 20.67 17.06 3.34
C VAL A 63 20.60 18.13 4.44
N MET A 64 20.01 17.80 5.60
CA MET A 64 19.98 18.72 6.75
C MET A 64 21.38 19.00 7.30
N ALA A 65 22.25 17.99 7.41
CA ALA A 65 23.64 18.18 7.83
C ALA A 65 24.39 19.14 6.88
N PHE A 66 24.25 18.94 5.57
CA PHE A 66 24.79 19.87 4.57
C PHE A 66 24.20 21.27 4.74
N HIS A 67 22.89 21.39 4.91
CA HIS A 67 22.26 22.70 5.11
C HIS A 67 22.80 23.44 6.35
N LEU A 68 22.95 22.74 7.46
CA LEU A 68 23.46 23.28 8.73
C LEU A 68 24.89 23.81 8.60
N VAL A 69 25.77 23.04 7.95
CA VAL A 69 27.17 23.44 7.78
C VAL A 69 27.31 24.58 6.78
N PHE A 70 26.65 24.46 5.62
CA PHE A 70 26.86 25.42 4.54
C PHE A 70 26.16 26.75 4.81
N LYS A 71 24.92 26.72 5.33
CA LYS A 71 24.09 27.92 5.53
C LYS A 71 24.20 28.50 6.94
N HIS A 72 24.22 27.65 7.96
CA HIS A 72 24.21 28.08 9.37
C HIS A 72 25.58 27.99 10.05
N LYS A 73 26.61 27.52 9.34
CA LYS A 73 27.99 27.38 9.86
C LYS A 73 28.08 26.59 11.17
N LYS A 74 27.18 25.62 11.34
CA LYS A 74 27.20 24.69 12.47
C LYS A 74 28.01 23.46 12.10
N ASN A 75 28.85 23.00 13.03
CA ASN A 75 29.60 21.77 12.84
C ASN A 75 28.69 20.58 13.17
N VAL A 76 28.71 19.55 12.35
CA VAL A 76 27.81 18.41 12.45
C VAL A 76 28.63 17.14 12.62
N LEU A 77 28.30 16.39 13.67
CA LEU A 77 28.76 15.02 13.86
C LEU A 77 27.58 14.08 13.61
N LEU A 78 27.64 13.30 12.54
CA LEU A 78 26.64 12.30 12.20
C LEU A 78 27.14 10.93 12.64
N TYR A 79 26.40 10.29 13.55
CA TYR A 79 26.66 8.91 13.98
C TYR A 79 25.58 7.98 13.44
N TRP A 80 25.99 6.98 12.66
CA TRP A 80 25.10 6.11 11.91
C TRP A 80 25.26 4.65 12.36
N GLN A 81 24.17 4.06 12.83
CA GLN A 81 24.05 2.63 13.06
C GLN A 81 23.65 1.89 11.77
N LEU A 82 24.51 0.98 11.33
CA LEU A 82 24.20 0.08 10.23
C LEU A 82 23.63 -1.22 10.79
N THR A 83 22.58 -1.73 10.16
CA THR A 83 21.83 -2.92 10.61
C THR A 83 22.41 -4.23 10.08
N ASN A 84 23.35 -4.19 9.14
CA ASN A 84 24.03 -5.38 8.64
C ASN A 84 25.09 -5.85 9.64
N VAL A 85 25.01 -7.12 10.06
CA VAL A 85 25.94 -7.76 11.01
C VAL A 85 27.42 -7.70 10.55
N GLN A 86 27.67 -7.48 9.26
CA GLN A 86 29.00 -7.37 8.66
C GLN A 86 29.50 -5.92 8.53
N GLU A 87 28.66 -4.91 8.75
CA GLU A 87 28.99 -3.49 8.62
C GLU A 87 28.86 -2.80 9.99
N GLU A 88 29.99 -2.53 10.64
CA GLU A 88 30.00 -1.77 11.89
C GLU A 88 29.64 -0.28 11.66
N ASN A 89 29.08 0.36 12.69
CA ASN A 89 28.61 1.76 12.69
C ASN A 89 29.60 2.74 12.04
N CYS A 90 29.10 3.83 11.47
CA CYS A 90 29.93 4.86 10.84
C CYS A 90 29.78 6.20 11.54
N LEU A 91 30.88 6.95 11.63
CA LEU A 91 30.90 8.33 12.10
C LEU A 91 31.33 9.24 10.94
N LEU A 92 30.60 10.32 10.73
CA LEU A 92 30.94 11.38 9.78
C LEU A 92 31.00 12.70 10.55
N TYR A 93 32.09 13.42 10.39
CA TYR A 93 32.17 14.82 10.77
C TYR A 93 32.10 15.70 9.52
N LEU A 94 31.32 16.77 9.60
CA LEU A 94 31.25 17.83 8.60
C LEU A 94 31.21 19.17 9.33
N GLY A 95 32.24 19.99 9.15
CA GLY A 95 32.38 21.26 9.84
C GLY A 95 32.80 22.40 8.93
N TYR A 96 32.62 23.62 9.43
CA TYR A 96 33.12 24.85 8.83
C TYR A 96 34.21 25.41 9.73
N GLU A 97 35.47 25.14 9.40
CA GLU A 97 36.65 25.51 10.18
C GLU A 97 37.57 26.38 9.33
N GLU A 98 38.09 27.47 9.89
CA GLU A 98 39.03 28.38 9.20
C GLU A 98 38.55 28.83 7.81
N ASN A 99 37.27 29.18 7.69
CA ASN A 99 36.60 29.55 6.43
C ASN A 99 36.57 28.47 5.35
N LYS A 100 36.87 27.21 5.70
CA LYS A 100 36.84 26.06 4.80
C LYS A 100 35.91 24.97 5.33
N ILE A 101 35.47 24.12 4.42
CA ILE A 101 34.68 22.94 4.79
C ILE A 101 35.64 21.80 5.06
N VAL A 102 35.56 21.25 6.26
CA VAL A 102 36.34 20.10 6.70
C VAL A 102 35.38 18.93 6.88
N TYR A 103 35.77 17.76 6.40
CA TYR A 103 35.00 16.54 6.64
C TYR A 103 35.93 15.34 6.78
N PHE A 104 35.51 14.39 7.60
CA PHE A 104 36.18 13.09 7.69
C PHE A 104 35.16 12.00 8.05
N THR A 105 35.51 10.76 7.72
CA THR A 105 34.69 9.60 8.06
C THR A 105 35.51 8.59 8.83
N VAL A 106 34.90 7.99 9.85
CA VAL A 106 35.44 6.86 10.60
C VAL A 106 34.49 5.69 10.37
N LYS A 107 34.90 4.76 9.52
CA LYS A 107 34.19 3.50 9.34
C LYS A 107 34.42 2.61 10.56
N ARG A 108 33.46 1.74 10.88
CA ARG A 108 33.57 0.79 11.98
C ARG A 108 33.83 1.45 13.34
N CYS A 109 33.07 2.51 13.62
CA CYS A 109 33.17 3.33 14.82
C CYS A 109 32.28 2.78 15.95
N LYS A 110 32.91 2.14 16.94
CA LYS A 110 32.22 1.71 18.17
C LYS A 110 31.66 2.91 18.96
N SER A 111 30.62 2.65 19.76
CA SER A 111 29.91 3.68 20.53
C SER A 111 30.86 4.49 21.42
N ASP A 112 31.72 3.86 22.20
CA ASP A 112 32.67 4.55 23.09
C ASP A 112 33.59 5.52 22.32
N ARG A 113 34.00 5.13 21.10
CA ARG A 113 34.82 5.98 20.24
C ARG A 113 34.03 7.17 19.71
N ALA A 114 32.77 6.98 19.34
CA ALA A 114 31.89 8.05 18.91
C ALA A 114 31.61 9.06 20.04
N VAL A 115 31.39 8.56 21.26
CA VAL A 115 31.23 9.38 22.48
C VAL A 115 32.48 10.23 22.71
N ASN A 116 33.65 9.61 22.73
CA ASN A 116 34.92 10.32 22.94
C ASN A 116 35.15 11.42 21.88
N PHE A 117 34.87 11.14 20.61
CA PHE A 117 34.96 12.16 19.55
C PHE A 117 34.00 13.32 19.77
N TYR A 118 32.75 13.02 20.16
CA TYR A 118 31.76 14.05 20.40
C TYR A 118 32.14 14.95 21.57
N GLU A 119 32.62 14.37 22.68
CA GLU A 119 33.11 15.10 23.84
C GLU A 119 34.33 15.94 23.51
N GLU A 120 35.31 15.39 22.78
CA GLU A 120 36.52 16.11 22.38
C GLU A 120 36.19 17.32 21.48
N LEU A 121 35.29 17.15 20.52
CA LEU A 121 34.81 18.23 19.65
C LEU A 121 34.04 19.28 20.46
N GLY A 122 33.13 18.84 21.35
CA GLY A 122 32.36 19.72 22.22
C GLY A 122 33.23 20.54 23.17
N ASN A 123 34.26 19.94 23.75
CA ASN A 123 35.22 20.62 24.64
C ASN A 123 36.10 21.63 23.88
N ARG A 124 36.45 21.35 22.62
CA ARG A 124 37.29 22.25 21.80
C ARG A 124 36.51 23.39 21.17
N GLN A 125 35.29 23.12 20.69
CA GLN A 125 34.54 24.04 19.82
C GLN A 125 33.26 24.57 20.48
N GLY A 126 32.89 24.04 21.64
CA GLY A 126 31.66 24.31 22.36
C GLY A 126 30.50 23.42 21.89
N PHE A 127 29.78 22.82 22.85
CA PHE A 127 28.62 21.97 22.57
C PHE A 127 27.47 22.70 21.84
N SER A 128 27.40 24.03 21.89
CA SER A 128 26.42 24.82 21.12
C SER A 128 26.75 24.94 19.61
N ASN A 129 28.00 24.65 19.24
CA ASN A 129 28.49 24.73 17.87
C ASN A 129 28.61 23.36 17.19
N VAL A 130 28.71 22.28 17.97
CA VAL A 130 28.79 20.91 17.47
C VAL A 130 27.45 20.19 17.64
N TRP A 131 26.74 20.01 16.54
CA TRP A 131 25.44 19.36 16.49
C TRP A 131 25.60 17.88 16.20
N LEU A 132 25.16 17.06 17.15
CA LEU A 132 25.13 15.61 16.98
C LEU A 132 23.83 15.18 16.30
N MET A 133 23.96 14.40 15.23
CA MET A 133 22.86 13.80 14.49
C MET A 133 23.01 12.28 14.53
N LEU A 134 21.91 11.57 14.78
CA LEU A 134 21.88 10.12 14.89
C LEU A 134 21.03 9.52 13.79
N ASP A 135 21.47 8.39 13.22
CA ASP A 135 20.69 7.61 12.24
C ASP A 135 20.68 6.13 12.58
N GLY A 136 19.52 5.50 12.43
CA GLY A 136 19.34 4.05 12.59
C GLY A 136 19.13 3.56 14.02
N PHE A 137 19.35 4.40 15.03
CA PHE A 137 19.21 4.03 16.44
C PHE A 137 17.74 3.89 16.87
N ARG A 138 17.50 2.93 17.78
CA ARG A 138 16.27 2.85 18.58
C ARG A 138 16.39 3.90 19.69
N TYR A 139 15.34 4.68 19.93
CA TYR A 139 15.41 5.81 20.88
C TYR A 139 15.81 5.37 22.29
N GLU A 140 15.34 4.20 22.72
CA GLU A 140 15.68 3.59 24.01
C GLU A 140 17.08 2.97 24.08
N ASP A 141 17.70 2.67 22.94
CA ASP A 141 19.02 2.04 22.85
C ASP A 141 20.13 3.05 22.48
N ILE A 142 19.85 4.36 22.59
CA ILE A 142 20.84 5.40 22.32
C ILE A 142 21.92 5.33 23.42
N PRO A 143 23.20 5.13 23.06
CA PRO A 143 24.27 5.04 24.04
C PRO A 143 24.36 6.29 24.92
N GLU A 144 24.72 6.11 26.19
CA GLU A 144 25.07 7.21 27.07
C GLU A 144 26.22 8.04 26.45
N GLY A 145 26.22 9.36 26.69
CA GLY A 145 27.18 10.30 26.09
C GLY A 145 26.78 10.85 24.72
N VAL A 146 25.87 10.19 23.97
CA VAL A 146 25.32 10.72 22.70
C VAL A 146 23.82 11.07 22.78
N GLN A 147 23.26 11.12 23.98
CA GLN A 147 21.83 11.43 24.20
C GLN A 147 21.49 12.91 24.02
N THR A 148 22.49 13.80 23.95
CA THR A 148 22.34 15.25 23.69
C THR A 148 22.16 15.59 22.21
N PHE A 149 21.92 14.58 21.37
CA PHE A 149 21.70 14.76 19.94
C PHE A 149 20.65 15.84 19.63
N ARG A 150 20.86 16.55 18.52
CA ARG A 150 19.91 17.54 18.01
C ARG A 150 18.85 16.92 17.12
N MET A 151 19.22 15.90 16.35
CA MET A 151 18.30 15.19 15.47
C MET A 151 18.55 13.68 15.48
N LEU A 152 17.47 12.90 15.51
CA LEU A 152 17.49 11.44 15.36
C LEU A 152 16.61 11.04 14.17
N ALA A 153 17.15 10.31 13.20
CA ALA A 153 16.38 9.60 12.19
C ALA A 153 16.21 8.14 12.62
N THR A 154 14.96 7.70 12.79
CA THR A 154 14.66 6.33 13.21
C THR A 154 13.47 5.75 12.48
N SER A 155 13.57 4.46 12.13
CA SER A 155 12.47 3.73 11.49
C SER A 155 11.46 3.18 12.49
N GLN A 156 11.79 3.27 13.78
CA GLN A 156 10.97 2.76 14.86
C GLN A 156 10.11 3.86 15.45
N GLN A 157 9.09 3.41 16.18
CA GLN A 157 8.19 4.31 16.85
C GLN A 157 8.77 4.71 18.19
N VAL A 158 8.78 6.00 18.44
CA VAL A 158 9.22 6.56 19.72
C VAL A 158 7.99 6.85 20.56
N SER A 159 7.97 6.53 21.83
CA SER A 159 6.93 6.98 22.77
C SER A 159 7.58 7.87 23.81
N LEU A 160 7.42 9.18 23.66
CA LEU A 160 7.99 10.15 24.59
C LEU A 160 7.17 10.19 25.87
N LYS A 161 7.82 9.99 27.02
CA LYS A 161 7.25 10.21 28.34
C LYS A 161 6.95 11.70 28.54
N SER A 162 6.06 12.05 29.46
CA SER A 162 5.65 13.45 29.67
C SER A 162 6.82 14.40 29.95
N GLN A 163 7.85 13.95 30.66
CA GLN A 163 9.07 14.74 30.91
C GLN A 163 9.94 14.91 29.67
N GLU A 164 9.95 13.94 28.75
CA GLU A 164 10.74 14.02 27.52
C GLU A 164 10.07 14.92 26.47
N GLN A 165 8.75 15.12 26.57
CA GLN A 165 7.98 15.99 25.67
C GLN A 165 8.31 17.47 25.83
N THR A 166 8.97 17.89 26.93
CA THR A 166 9.47 19.26 27.08
C THR A 166 10.77 19.49 26.30
N ASP A 167 11.49 18.41 25.98
CA ASP A 167 12.86 18.48 25.46
C ASP A 167 12.98 17.85 24.07
N ALA A 168 11.99 17.08 23.62
CA ALA A 168 11.99 16.41 22.33
C ALA A 168 10.61 16.40 21.69
N TYR A 169 10.59 16.45 20.36
CA TYR A 169 9.36 16.35 19.58
C TYR A 169 9.56 15.43 18.38
N CYS A 170 8.45 14.89 17.90
CA CYS A 170 8.47 13.92 16.82
C CYS A 170 7.90 14.51 15.53
N ILE A 171 8.55 14.19 14.42
CA ILE A 171 8.11 14.56 13.08
C ILE A 171 8.07 13.31 12.22
N LEU A 172 6.98 13.11 11.49
CA LEU A 172 6.87 12.03 10.51
C LEU A 172 7.40 12.47 9.15
N LEU A 173 8.30 11.70 8.57
CA LEU A 173 8.49 11.66 7.12
C LEU A 173 7.58 10.56 6.55
N PRO A 174 6.50 10.93 5.85
CA PRO A 174 5.58 9.94 5.30
C PRO A 174 6.24 9.17 4.15
N CYS A 175 5.69 8.00 3.84
CA CYS A 175 6.11 7.21 2.68
C CYS A 175 5.79 7.89 1.34
N TRP A 176 6.33 7.33 0.27
CA TRP A 176 6.25 7.93 -1.06
C TRP A 176 4.91 7.64 -1.73
N SER A 177 4.39 8.63 -2.44
CA SER A 177 3.24 8.40 -3.33
C SER A 177 3.68 7.65 -4.59
N LYS A 178 2.75 6.91 -5.21
CA LYS A 178 2.99 6.30 -6.54
C LYS A 178 3.51 7.33 -7.53
N LYS A 179 2.85 8.49 -7.60
CA LYS A 179 3.23 9.58 -8.51
C LYS A 179 4.68 10.03 -8.31
N ASP A 180 5.11 10.21 -7.07
CA ASP A 180 6.49 10.63 -6.78
C ASP A 180 7.51 9.55 -7.13
N LEU A 181 7.23 8.27 -6.84
CA LEU A 181 8.11 7.16 -7.20
C LEU A 181 8.25 7.00 -8.71
N LEU A 182 7.14 7.08 -9.45
CA LEU A 182 7.18 7.05 -10.91
C LEU A 182 7.97 8.25 -11.48
N SER A 183 7.77 9.45 -10.92
CA SER A 183 8.50 10.65 -11.35
C SER A 183 10.00 10.50 -11.11
N MET A 184 10.40 10.06 -9.91
CA MET A 184 11.80 9.81 -9.57
C MET A 184 12.39 8.68 -10.43
N GLY A 185 11.68 7.57 -10.60
CA GLY A 185 12.10 6.43 -11.41
C GLY A 185 12.38 6.84 -12.86
N SER A 186 11.51 7.65 -13.45
CA SER A 186 11.69 8.17 -14.80
C SER A 186 12.81 9.21 -14.89
N LEU A 187 12.86 10.18 -13.96
CA LEU A 187 13.78 11.31 -14.05
C LEU A 187 15.22 10.96 -13.67
N ILE A 188 15.43 10.19 -12.60
CA ILE A 188 16.76 9.89 -12.04
C ILE A 188 17.25 8.53 -12.55
N TYR A 189 16.41 7.50 -12.43
CA TYR A 189 16.83 6.12 -12.70
C TYR A 189 16.58 5.67 -14.15
N LYS A 190 15.84 6.47 -14.93
CA LYS A 190 15.48 6.19 -16.33
C LYS A 190 14.77 4.85 -16.54
N PHE A 191 13.97 4.42 -15.56
CA PHE A 191 13.16 3.21 -15.67
C PHE A 191 12.05 3.38 -16.72
N THR A 192 11.67 2.29 -17.39
CA THR A 192 10.54 2.28 -18.32
C THR A 192 9.21 2.27 -17.53
N PRO A 193 8.09 2.72 -18.13
CA PRO A 193 6.78 2.68 -17.48
C PRO A 193 6.42 1.30 -16.93
N GLU A 194 6.68 0.23 -17.70
CA GLU A 194 6.37 -1.15 -17.33
C GLU A 194 7.20 -1.61 -16.13
N ASP A 195 8.50 -1.30 -16.11
CA ASP A 195 9.39 -1.63 -15.00
C ASP A 195 8.99 -0.89 -13.73
N MET A 196 8.62 0.39 -13.84
CA MET A 196 8.16 1.17 -12.68
C MET A 196 6.85 0.67 -12.09
N GLU A 197 5.90 0.23 -12.91
CA GLU A 197 4.65 -0.39 -12.44
C GLU A 197 4.93 -1.69 -11.70
N GLY A 198 5.80 -2.55 -12.26
CA GLY A 198 6.24 -3.78 -11.60
C GLY A 198 6.93 -3.50 -10.27
N ARG A 199 7.88 -2.57 -10.22
CA ARG A 199 8.57 -2.16 -8.99
C ARG A 199 7.61 -1.69 -7.92
N PHE A 200 6.68 -0.79 -8.29
CA PHE A 200 5.71 -0.24 -7.34
C PHE A 200 4.74 -1.29 -6.80
N TYR A 201 4.30 -2.24 -7.64
CA TYR A 201 3.46 -3.36 -7.23
C TYR A 201 4.07 -4.15 -6.05
N TYR A 202 5.39 -4.40 -6.11
CA TYR A 202 6.11 -5.09 -5.04
C TYR A 202 6.53 -4.16 -3.88
N SER A 203 7.07 -2.98 -4.17
CA SER A 203 7.69 -2.13 -3.14
C SER A 203 6.71 -1.29 -2.33
N GLY A 204 5.51 -1.04 -2.86
CA GLY A 204 4.63 0.02 -2.37
C GLY A 204 5.35 1.37 -2.36
N GLY A 205 5.09 2.18 -1.34
CA GLY A 205 5.66 3.52 -1.12
C GLY A 205 7.09 3.56 -0.58
N SER A 206 7.87 2.48 -0.76
CA SER A 206 9.26 2.42 -0.28
C SER A 206 10.26 2.73 -1.38
N VAL A 207 10.99 3.85 -1.23
CA VAL A 207 11.98 4.26 -2.25
C VAL A 207 13.19 3.33 -2.30
N ARG A 208 13.66 2.81 -1.15
CA ARG A 208 14.80 1.89 -1.10
C ARG A 208 14.54 0.64 -1.96
N GLU A 209 13.44 -0.06 -1.68
CA GLU A 209 13.04 -1.26 -2.40
C GLU A 209 12.73 -0.95 -3.87
N PHE A 210 12.01 0.13 -4.17
CA PHE A 210 11.72 0.55 -5.54
C PHE A 210 12.99 0.74 -6.40
N THR A 211 14.07 1.21 -5.78
CA THR A 211 15.36 1.49 -6.46
C THR A 211 16.33 0.31 -6.52
N TYR A 212 15.93 -0.90 -6.11
CA TYR A 212 16.79 -2.08 -6.26
C TYR A 212 17.12 -2.36 -7.74
N ALA A 213 18.18 -3.15 -7.99
CA ALA A 213 18.61 -3.39 -9.37
C ALA A 213 17.50 -4.01 -10.22
N THR A 214 16.77 -5.00 -9.68
CA THR A 214 15.69 -5.70 -10.38
C THR A 214 14.47 -5.90 -9.48
N TRP A 215 13.29 -6.00 -10.07
CA TRP A 215 12.05 -6.23 -9.32
C TRP A 215 12.00 -7.65 -8.71
N GLU A 216 12.73 -8.63 -9.23
CA GLU A 216 12.85 -9.97 -8.61
C GLU A 216 13.52 -9.90 -7.24
N HIS A 217 14.49 -8.99 -7.08
CA HIS A 217 15.09 -8.76 -5.78
C HIS A 217 14.07 -8.19 -4.79
N ILE A 218 13.24 -7.23 -5.25
CA ILE A 218 12.12 -6.69 -4.45
C ILE A 218 11.18 -7.82 -4.05
N ARG A 219 10.76 -8.65 -5.00
CA ARG A 219 9.89 -9.80 -4.76
C ARG A 219 10.43 -10.72 -3.67
N ARG A 220 11.71 -11.13 -3.75
CA ARG A 220 12.32 -12.01 -2.73
C ARG A 220 12.31 -11.39 -1.33
N VAL A 221 12.60 -10.09 -1.24
CA VAL A 221 12.54 -9.36 0.03
C VAL A 221 11.11 -9.37 0.59
N MET A 222 10.11 -9.16 -0.29
CA MET A 222 8.70 -9.19 0.11
C MET A 222 8.23 -10.60 0.50
N ASP A 223 8.65 -11.65 -0.21
CA ASP A 223 8.32 -13.04 0.11
C ASP A 223 8.84 -13.43 1.51
N ASN A 224 10.08 -13.05 1.82
CA ASN A 224 10.65 -13.25 3.16
C ASN A 224 9.86 -12.47 4.21
N ALA A 225 9.56 -11.19 3.95
CA ALA A 225 8.82 -10.35 4.88
C ALA A 225 7.41 -10.90 5.14
N ILE A 226 6.70 -11.39 4.12
CA ILE A 226 5.37 -12.02 4.23
C ILE A 226 5.45 -13.32 5.03
N SER A 227 6.47 -14.15 4.78
CA SER A 227 6.66 -15.42 5.46
C SER A 227 6.95 -15.25 6.96
N ASP A 228 7.70 -14.22 7.33
CA ASP A 228 8.12 -13.92 8.70
C ASP A 228 7.01 -13.32 9.59
N VAL A 229 5.85 -12.96 9.02
CA VAL A 229 4.74 -12.44 9.83
C VAL A 229 4.12 -13.57 10.63
N ALA A 230 4.44 -13.65 11.93
CA ALA A 230 3.80 -14.60 12.84
C ALA A 230 2.42 -14.12 13.33
N ASP A 231 2.26 -12.81 13.57
CA ASP A 231 1.03 -12.20 14.08
C ASP A 231 0.55 -11.05 13.19
N TYR A 232 -0.44 -11.34 12.34
CA TYR A 232 -1.05 -10.39 11.40
C TYR A 232 -1.84 -9.29 12.09
N SER A 233 -2.27 -9.48 13.34
CA SER A 233 -3.01 -8.44 14.07
C SER A 233 -2.15 -7.21 14.33
N LYS A 234 -0.82 -7.41 14.46
CA LYS A 234 0.16 -6.34 14.61
C LYS A 234 0.27 -5.48 13.34
N LEU A 235 0.11 -6.05 12.14
CA LEU A 235 0.13 -5.28 10.87
C LEU A 235 -1.08 -4.34 10.74
N LEU A 236 -2.13 -4.62 11.50
CA LEU A 236 -3.44 -3.97 11.39
C LEU A 236 -3.74 -3.08 12.60
N SER A 237 -2.88 -3.06 13.61
CA SER A 237 -3.03 -2.18 14.77
C SER A 237 -2.84 -0.73 14.34
N THR A 238 -3.88 0.10 14.50
CA THR A 238 -3.79 1.56 14.40
C THR A 238 -2.92 2.16 15.50
N THR A 239 -2.82 1.46 16.64
CA THR A 239 -1.81 1.72 17.66
C THR A 239 -0.48 1.24 17.11
N SER A 240 0.31 2.24 16.81
CA SER A 240 1.53 2.18 16.05
C SER A 240 2.68 1.51 16.88
N SER A 241 2.44 1.22 18.16
CA SER A 241 3.40 0.68 19.14
C SER A 241 3.90 -0.76 18.92
N THR A 242 3.39 -1.52 17.95
CA THR A 242 3.50 -3.00 17.98
C THR A 242 4.68 -3.61 17.19
N PHE A 243 5.49 -2.79 16.50
CA PHE A 243 6.65 -3.25 15.71
C PHE A 243 8.02 -2.91 16.33
N SER A 244 8.09 -2.89 17.66
CA SER A 244 9.34 -2.68 18.41
C SER A 244 10.32 -3.85 18.32
N ASP A 245 9.85 -5.06 18.02
CA ASP A 245 10.67 -6.29 18.05
C ASP A 245 11.16 -6.70 16.67
N GLY A 246 12.12 -5.98 16.08
CA GLY A 246 12.99 -6.47 14.99
C GLY A 246 12.33 -7.13 13.76
N SER A 247 11.01 -7.12 13.66
CA SER A 247 10.26 -8.00 12.78
C SER A 247 10.12 -7.35 11.41
N GLN A 248 10.22 -8.16 10.37
CA GLN A 248 10.08 -7.72 8.98
C GLN A 248 8.72 -7.10 8.66
N GLY A 249 7.75 -7.09 9.59
CA GLY A 249 6.47 -6.38 9.43
C GLY A 249 6.62 -4.88 9.15
N GLY A 250 7.72 -4.25 9.59
CA GLY A 250 8.05 -2.86 9.21
C GLY A 250 8.36 -2.67 7.72
N LEU A 251 8.65 -3.75 6.97
CA LEU A 251 8.81 -3.71 5.51
C LEU A 251 7.46 -3.74 4.77
N LEU A 252 6.42 -4.31 5.39
CA LEU A 252 5.10 -4.46 4.76
C LEU A 252 4.19 -3.26 5.01
N CYS A 253 4.43 -2.52 6.10
CA CYS A 253 3.58 -1.41 6.50
C CYS A 253 4.25 -0.05 6.34
N ARG A 254 3.53 0.90 5.73
CA ARG A 254 3.96 2.28 5.57
C ARG A 254 3.08 3.27 6.33
N THR A 255 3.71 4.35 6.79
CA THR A 255 3.05 5.42 7.55
C THR A 255 2.81 6.64 6.68
N PHE A 256 1.56 7.09 6.66
CA PHE A 256 1.06 8.22 5.87
C PHE A 256 0.55 9.35 6.78
N VAL A 257 0.42 10.54 6.20
CA VAL A 257 -0.37 11.66 6.75
C VAL A 257 -1.66 11.81 5.93
N GLU A 258 -2.74 12.30 6.54
CA GLU A 258 -4.04 12.41 5.84
C GLU A 258 -4.04 13.50 4.76
N LYS A 259 -3.36 14.62 5.01
CA LYS A 259 -3.24 15.74 4.07
C LYS A 259 -1.79 16.21 4.02
N THR A 260 -1.10 15.90 2.93
CA THR A 260 0.31 16.26 2.71
C THR A 260 0.55 17.77 2.68
N ASN A 261 -0.46 18.58 2.37
CA ASN A 261 -0.37 20.04 2.35
C ASN A 261 -0.51 20.70 3.74
N ASP A 262 -0.96 19.96 4.75
CA ASP A 262 -1.17 20.47 6.11
C ASP A 262 0.03 20.15 6.99
N ARG A 263 0.88 21.16 7.23
CA ARG A 263 2.11 21.04 8.04
C ARG A 263 1.86 20.49 9.44
N SER A 264 0.71 20.79 10.05
CA SER A 264 0.42 20.37 11.43
C SER A 264 0.34 18.84 11.57
N GLN A 265 -0.05 18.15 10.50
CA GLN A 265 -0.23 16.70 10.50
C GLN A 265 1.08 15.93 10.56
N TYR A 266 2.19 16.53 10.16
CA TYR A 266 3.51 15.92 10.27
C TYR A 266 4.01 15.85 11.72
N LEU A 267 3.43 16.64 12.62
CA LEU A 267 3.75 16.68 14.05
C LEU A 267 2.71 15.93 14.89
N ALA A 268 1.44 16.01 14.49
CA ALA A 268 0.33 15.47 15.25
C ALA A 268 0.06 13.99 14.93
N ARG A 269 0.51 13.10 15.82
CA ARG A 269 0.40 11.63 15.69
C ARG A 269 -0.99 11.10 15.39
N ARG A 270 -2.05 11.79 15.82
CA ARG A 270 -3.44 11.41 15.52
C ARG A 270 -3.76 11.37 14.02
N HIS A 271 -2.96 12.05 13.20
CA HIS A 271 -3.08 12.06 11.74
C HIS A 271 -2.15 11.06 11.06
N TRP A 272 -1.34 10.32 11.83
CA TRP A 272 -0.42 9.33 11.28
C TRP A 272 -1.09 7.98 11.21
N GLN A 273 -1.02 7.36 10.03
CA GLN A 273 -1.75 6.12 9.77
C GLN A 273 -0.82 5.10 9.14
N GLN A 274 -0.78 3.91 9.72
CA GLN A 274 0.02 2.80 9.23
C GLN A 274 -0.88 1.83 8.45
N MET A 275 -0.43 1.40 7.27
CA MET A 275 -1.14 0.42 6.44
C MET A 275 -0.19 -0.37 5.54
N ILE A 276 -0.63 -1.55 5.08
CA ILE A 276 0.03 -2.27 3.99
C ILE A 276 -0.27 -1.54 2.69
N ASP A 277 0.77 -1.19 1.93
CA ASP A 277 0.65 -0.37 0.72
C ASP A 277 1.24 -1.02 -0.54
N SER A 278 1.65 -2.28 -0.46
CA SER A 278 2.02 -3.11 -1.61
C SER A 278 0.84 -4.01 -2.00
N GLU A 279 0.47 -3.98 -3.28
CA GLU A 279 -0.51 -4.91 -3.86
C GLU A 279 -0.06 -6.35 -3.68
N TYR A 280 1.22 -6.63 -3.96
CA TYR A 280 1.78 -7.97 -3.76
C TYR A 280 1.67 -8.45 -2.32
N ALA A 281 1.97 -7.57 -1.34
CA ALA A 281 1.87 -7.91 0.07
C ALA A 281 0.43 -8.21 0.50
N VAL A 282 -0.55 -7.42 0.03
CA VAL A 282 -1.97 -7.67 0.32
C VAL A 282 -2.41 -9.00 -0.27
N SER A 283 -2.05 -9.30 -1.52
CA SER A 283 -2.35 -10.59 -2.16
C SER A 283 -1.69 -11.75 -1.41
N GLY A 284 -0.41 -11.65 -1.05
CA GLY A 284 0.32 -12.72 -0.34
C GLY A 284 -0.19 -12.96 1.08
N LEU A 285 -0.67 -11.92 1.76
CA LEU A 285 -1.23 -12.01 3.11
C LEU A 285 -2.73 -12.33 3.14
N SER A 286 -3.42 -12.27 2.00
CA SER A 286 -4.87 -12.40 1.87
C SER A 286 -5.47 -13.58 2.63
N VAL A 287 -4.81 -14.75 2.58
CA VAL A 287 -5.19 -16.00 3.26
C VAL A 287 -5.35 -15.82 4.75
N ARG A 288 -4.48 -14.99 5.33
CA ARG A 288 -4.27 -14.82 6.76
C ARG A 288 -4.94 -13.55 7.30
N LEU A 289 -5.26 -12.60 6.41
CA LEU A 289 -6.01 -11.39 6.75
C LEU A 289 -7.50 -11.67 6.96
N LYS A 290 -8.08 -11.06 8.00
CA LYS A 290 -9.52 -11.09 8.27
C LYS A 290 -10.27 -10.13 7.33
N SER A 291 -11.56 -10.36 7.14
CA SER A 291 -12.42 -9.54 6.28
C SER A 291 -12.42 -8.05 6.70
N GLU A 292 -12.42 -7.77 8.00
CA GLU A 292 -12.36 -6.39 8.52
C GLU A 292 -11.02 -5.70 8.18
N ALA A 293 -9.95 -6.47 8.09
CA ALA A 293 -8.63 -5.97 7.71
C ALA A 293 -8.60 -5.55 6.23
N LEU A 294 -9.12 -6.41 5.36
CA LEU A 294 -9.21 -6.16 3.92
C LEU A 294 -10.10 -4.96 3.62
N LEU A 295 -11.24 -4.84 4.29
CA LEU A 295 -12.13 -3.69 4.17
C LEU A 295 -11.43 -2.39 4.60
N ARG A 296 -10.67 -2.42 5.71
CA ARG A 296 -9.88 -1.26 6.16
C ARG A 296 -8.81 -0.86 5.14
N ILE A 297 -8.10 -1.83 4.56
CA ILE A 297 -7.09 -1.57 3.52
C ILE A 297 -7.77 -0.96 2.28
N TYR A 298 -8.89 -1.53 1.83
CA TYR A 298 -9.68 -1.01 0.72
C TYR A 298 -10.11 0.44 0.93
N THR A 299 -10.78 0.75 2.04
CA THR A 299 -11.29 2.10 2.32
C THR A 299 -10.15 3.12 2.34
N ARG A 300 -9.01 2.76 2.93
CA ARG A 300 -7.83 3.62 2.99
C ARG A 300 -7.20 3.85 1.63
N ALA A 301 -6.95 2.78 0.88
CA ALA A 301 -6.39 2.87 -0.46
C ALA A 301 -7.29 3.70 -1.38
N LYS A 302 -8.62 3.55 -1.29
CA LYS A 302 -9.59 4.39 -2.01
C LYS A 302 -9.45 5.87 -1.64
N ASN A 303 -9.43 6.19 -0.34
CA ASN A 303 -9.31 7.57 0.14
C ASN A 303 -7.97 8.22 -0.20
N ALA A 304 -6.89 7.44 -0.24
CA ALA A 304 -5.55 7.87 -0.63
C ALA A 304 -5.36 7.98 -2.15
N GLY A 305 -6.37 7.63 -2.95
CA GLY A 305 -6.26 7.61 -4.41
C GLY A 305 -5.39 6.48 -4.96
N HIS A 306 -5.10 5.46 -4.15
CA HIS A 306 -4.33 4.29 -4.55
C HIS A 306 -5.24 3.24 -5.20
N GLY A 307 -5.71 3.53 -6.42
CA GLY A 307 -6.75 2.74 -7.11
C GLY A 307 -6.44 1.24 -7.24
N ALA A 308 -5.23 0.87 -7.64
CA ALA A 308 -4.88 -0.55 -7.86
C ALA A 308 -4.85 -1.37 -6.56
N LEU A 309 -4.23 -0.88 -5.49
CA LEU A 309 -4.34 -1.46 -4.14
C LEU A 309 -5.79 -1.53 -3.62
N ALA A 310 -6.57 -0.46 -3.83
CA ALA A 310 -7.97 -0.44 -3.43
C ALA A 310 -8.75 -1.55 -4.15
N ARG A 311 -8.53 -1.68 -5.46
CA ARG A 311 -9.11 -2.72 -6.29
C ARG A 311 -8.74 -4.11 -5.79
N CYS A 312 -7.44 -4.39 -5.62
CA CYS A 312 -6.92 -5.65 -5.10
C CYS A 312 -7.55 -6.03 -3.74
N ALA A 313 -7.55 -5.11 -2.77
CA ALA A 313 -8.12 -5.38 -1.45
C ALA A 313 -9.65 -5.60 -1.51
N PHE A 314 -10.35 -4.88 -2.39
CA PHE A 314 -11.79 -5.03 -2.59
C PHE A 314 -12.16 -6.40 -3.17
N ASP A 315 -11.40 -6.89 -4.14
CA ASP A 315 -11.66 -8.17 -4.80
C ASP A 315 -11.49 -9.32 -3.84
N ILE A 316 -10.35 -9.36 -3.15
CA ILE A 316 -10.05 -10.35 -2.11
C ILE A 316 -11.14 -10.33 -1.03
N TYR A 317 -11.60 -9.13 -0.64
CA TYR A 317 -12.68 -9.00 0.34
C TYR A 317 -13.99 -9.62 -0.14
N LEU A 318 -14.41 -9.38 -1.39
CA LEU A 318 -15.62 -9.97 -1.94
C LEU A 318 -15.52 -11.49 -2.12
N HIS A 319 -14.39 -12.01 -2.59
CA HIS A 319 -14.13 -13.46 -2.66
C HIS A 319 -14.24 -14.11 -1.27
N ARG A 320 -13.70 -13.45 -0.24
CA ARG A 320 -13.82 -13.90 1.15
C ARG A 320 -15.27 -13.93 1.63
N LEU A 321 -16.02 -12.84 1.41
CA LEU A 321 -17.43 -12.80 1.76
C LEU A 321 -18.24 -13.89 1.05
N ALA A 322 -17.94 -14.18 -0.22
CA ALA A 322 -18.61 -15.24 -0.96
C ALA A 322 -18.29 -16.63 -0.37
N THR A 323 -17.01 -16.88 -0.08
CA THR A 323 -16.54 -18.14 0.53
C THR A 323 -17.16 -18.38 1.91
N ASP A 324 -17.33 -17.31 2.69
CA ASP A 324 -17.96 -17.37 4.01
C ASP A 324 -19.51 -17.41 3.92
N ASN A 325 -20.10 -17.44 2.72
CA ASN A 325 -21.55 -17.34 2.48
C ASN A 325 -22.18 -16.08 3.11
N ARG A 326 -21.41 -14.99 3.19
CA ARG A 326 -21.79 -13.68 3.75
C ARG A 326 -22.04 -12.62 2.70
N LEU A 327 -21.70 -12.87 1.44
CA LEU A 327 -21.87 -11.93 0.34
C LEU A 327 -23.37 -11.73 0.07
N LYS A 328 -23.87 -10.51 0.31
CA LYS A 328 -25.21 -10.09 -0.10
C LYS A 328 -25.07 -9.09 -1.24
N LEU A 329 -25.55 -9.48 -2.42
CA LEU A 329 -25.55 -8.64 -3.61
C LEU A 329 -26.94 -8.09 -3.88
N PHE A 330 -26.97 -6.84 -4.29
CA PHE A 330 -28.14 -6.14 -4.75
C PHE A 330 -27.89 -5.71 -6.18
N LYS A 331 -28.83 -5.96 -7.08
CA LYS A 331 -28.69 -5.65 -8.50
C LYS A 331 -29.86 -4.83 -9.03
N ALA A 332 -29.60 -4.07 -10.08
CA ALA A 332 -30.57 -3.34 -10.88
C ALA A 332 -30.20 -3.50 -12.36
N GLU A 333 -31.20 -3.54 -13.23
CA GLU A 333 -30.98 -3.68 -14.67
C GLU A 333 -30.10 -2.52 -15.19
N TYR A 334 -29.16 -2.84 -16.10
CA TYR A 334 -28.28 -1.83 -16.65
C TYR A 334 -28.99 -1.07 -17.79
N ASP A 335 -29.26 0.22 -17.61
CA ASP A 335 -29.78 1.11 -18.66
C ASP A 335 -28.66 1.83 -19.43
N LEU A 336 -28.85 2.00 -20.74
CA LEU A 336 -27.89 2.67 -21.63
C LEU A 336 -27.74 4.18 -21.31
N PRO A 337 -26.52 4.76 -21.42
CA PRO A 337 -26.28 6.18 -21.13
C PRO A 337 -27.11 7.15 -21.98
N GLU A 338 -27.40 6.84 -23.26
CA GLU A 338 -28.18 7.72 -24.15
C GLU A 338 -29.63 7.91 -23.72
N ARG A 339 -30.18 6.98 -22.92
CA ARG A 339 -31.51 7.14 -22.30
C ARG A 339 -31.49 8.10 -21.11
N ARG A 340 -30.37 8.79 -20.83
CA ARG A 340 -30.11 9.51 -19.57
C ARG A 340 -29.36 10.84 -19.81
N LYS A 341 -29.70 11.87 -19.04
CA LYS A 341 -28.83 13.07 -18.85
C LYS A 341 -27.72 12.72 -17.86
N SER A 342 -26.48 13.19 -18.07
CA SER A 342 -25.27 12.72 -17.34
C SER A 342 -25.35 12.72 -15.81
N ASP A 343 -26.29 13.49 -15.23
CA ASP A 343 -26.36 13.78 -13.79
C ASP A 343 -27.66 13.32 -13.10
N GLN A 344 -28.63 12.72 -13.81
CA GLN A 344 -29.85 12.21 -13.16
C GLN A 344 -29.61 10.83 -12.54
N PRO A 345 -29.93 10.50 -11.28
CA PRO A 345 -29.72 9.16 -10.70
C PRO A 345 -30.49 8.06 -11.45
N ARG A 346 -29.96 6.82 -11.54
CA ARG A 346 -30.71 5.68 -12.17
C ARG A 346 -31.98 5.40 -11.37
N HIS A 347 -33.04 4.92 -12.02
CA HIS A 347 -34.20 4.37 -11.31
C HIS A 347 -33.83 2.99 -10.75
N PHE A 348 -33.82 2.85 -9.42
CA PHE A 348 -33.43 1.63 -8.73
C PHE A 348 -34.66 0.83 -8.33
N LYS A 349 -35.13 -0.07 -9.20
CA LYS A 349 -35.79 -1.27 -8.68
C LYS A 349 -34.69 -2.25 -8.31
N VAL A 350 -34.19 -2.12 -7.08
CA VAL A 350 -33.14 -3.01 -6.56
C VAL A 350 -33.77 -4.34 -6.17
N GLU A 351 -33.18 -5.43 -6.62
CA GLU A 351 -33.49 -6.75 -6.12
C GLU A 351 -32.27 -7.39 -5.48
N GLN A 352 -32.48 -8.10 -4.37
CA GLN A 352 -31.43 -8.90 -3.76
C GLN A 352 -31.20 -10.14 -4.62
N VAL A 353 -29.94 -10.40 -4.94
CA VAL A 353 -29.54 -11.62 -5.65
C VAL A 353 -29.58 -12.77 -4.66
N ALA A 354 -30.37 -13.81 -4.98
CA ALA A 354 -30.41 -15.03 -4.20
C ALA A 354 -29.20 -15.91 -4.58
N LEU A 355 -28.11 -15.79 -3.81
CA LEU A 355 -26.90 -16.61 -3.99
C LEU A 355 -27.07 -17.97 -3.29
N ARG A 356 -26.59 -19.05 -3.92
CA ARG A 356 -26.61 -20.38 -3.31
C ARG A 356 -25.42 -20.55 -2.36
N ASN A 357 -25.69 -21.01 -1.14
CA ASN A 357 -24.63 -21.32 -0.18
C ASN A 357 -23.86 -22.58 -0.58
N GLY A 358 -22.55 -22.56 -0.42
CA GLY A 358 -21.68 -23.69 -0.76
C GLY A 358 -20.20 -23.36 -0.55
N GLY A 359 -19.34 -24.25 -1.04
CA GLY A 359 -17.90 -24.02 -1.07
C GLY A 359 -17.49 -23.06 -2.21
N ALA A 360 -16.30 -22.50 -2.07
CA ALA A 360 -15.61 -21.78 -3.15
C ALA A 360 -14.53 -22.67 -3.78
N PHE A 361 -14.35 -22.55 -5.10
CA PHE A 361 -13.33 -23.27 -5.86
C PHE A 361 -12.48 -22.27 -6.66
N CYS A 362 -11.16 -22.32 -6.47
CA CYS A 362 -10.19 -21.48 -7.20
C CYS A 362 -9.45 -22.36 -8.19
N SER A 363 -9.61 -22.09 -9.48
CA SER A 363 -8.99 -22.90 -10.54
C SER A 363 -8.97 -22.16 -11.87
N GLY A 364 -8.22 -22.69 -12.84
CA GLY A 364 -8.13 -22.16 -14.18
C GLY A 364 -7.36 -20.84 -14.31
N THR A 365 -6.80 -20.61 -15.49
CA THR A 365 -6.13 -19.36 -15.88
C THR A 365 -6.88 -18.68 -17.02
N SER A 366 -6.43 -17.52 -17.48
CA SER A 366 -7.05 -16.83 -18.63
C SER A 366 -7.03 -17.68 -19.92
N SER A 367 -6.05 -18.58 -20.07
CA SER A 367 -5.85 -19.46 -21.22
C SER A 367 -6.34 -20.90 -21.02
N ASP A 368 -6.42 -21.41 -19.79
CA ASP A 368 -6.83 -22.79 -19.50
C ASP A 368 -7.80 -22.82 -18.31
N PHE A 369 -9.10 -22.68 -18.59
CA PHE A 369 -10.16 -22.66 -17.57
C PHE A 369 -11.36 -23.55 -17.91
N GLU A 370 -11.54 -23.93 -19.17
CA GLU A 370 -12.78 -24.56 -19.65
C GLU A 370 -13.06 -25.89 -18.94
N ARG A 371 -12.05 -26.77 -18.88
CA ARG A 371 -12.16 -28.06 -18.20
C ARG A 371 -12.51 -27.89 -16.72
N ASP A 372 -11.87 -26.93 -16.07
CA ASP A 372 -12.06 -26.68 -14.64
C ASP A 372 -13.45 -26.09 -14.35
N LEU A 373 -13.94 -25.20 -15.22
CA LEU A 373 -15.30 -24.67 -15.13
C LEU A 373 -16.38 -25.73 -15.38
N VAL A 374 -16.17 -26.63 -16.33
CA VAL A 374 -17.08 -27.77 -16.57
C VAL A 374 -17.14 -28.67 -15.34
N ALA A 375 -16.00 -29.02 -14.76
CA ALA A 375 -15.95 -29.82 -13.54
C ALA A 375 -16.65 -29.11 -12.36
N TRP A 376 -16.42 -27.80 -12.17
CA TRP A 376 -17.08 -27.00 -11.15
C TRP A 376 -18.60 -26.85 -11.37
N ARG A 377 -19.04 -26.71 -12.64
CA ARG A 377 -20.46 -26.59 -13.00
C ARG A 377 -21.23 -27.81 -12.50
N ASP A 378 -20.69 -28.99 -12.76
CA ASP A 378 -21.33 -30.29 -12.48
C ASP A 378 -21.20 -30.70 -10.99
N GLU A 379 -20.32 -30.04 -10.23
CA GLU A 379 -20.11 -30.29 -8.80
C GLU A 379 -21.09 -29.48 -7.92
N GLU A 380 -21.90 -30.17 -7.12
CA GLU A 380 -22.95 -29.54 -6.31
C GLU A 380 -22.44 -28.93 -5.00
N THR A 381 -21.27 -29.35 -4.52
CA THR A 381 -20.69 -28.87 -3.26
C THR A 381 -20.10 -27.45 -3.36
N PHE A 382 -19.68 -27.04 -4.56
CA PHE A 382 -19.16 -25.70 -4.82
C PHE A 382 -20.20 -24.83 -5.53
N THR A 383 -20.38 -23.62 -5.01
CA THR A 383 -21.34 -22.64 -5.54
C THR A 383 -20.70 -21.33 -5.94
N TYR A 384 -19.43 -21.14 -5.62
CA TYR A 384 -18.63 -19.98 -6.01
C TYR A 384 -17.35 -20.42 -6.71
N TRP A 385 -17.00 -19.75 -7.80
CA TRP A 385 -15.76 -19.96 -8.54
C TRP A 385 -15.06 -18.64 -8.80
N TYR A 386 -13.74 -18.64 -8.76
CA TYR A 386 -12.91 -17.51 -9.18
C TYR A 386 -11.61 -18.04 -9.81
N PRO A 387 -11.04 -17.31 -10.78
CA PRO A 387 -9.88 -17.77 -11.52
C PRO A 387 -8.61 -17.74 -10.65
N TRP A 388 -7.69 -18.64 -10.94
CA TRP A 388 -6.31 -18.59 -10.44
C TRP A 388 -5.45 -17.73 -11.36
N CYS A 389 -5.93 -16.54 -11.71
CA CYS A 389 -5.13 -15.51 -12.34
C CYS A 389 -5.75 -14.13 -12.07
N ASP A 390 -4.91 -13.10 -12.07
CA ASP A 390 -5.35 -11.71 -11.83
C ASP A 390 -5.79 -10.99 -13.13
N ASP A 391 -5.59 -11.63 -14.28
CA ASP A 391 -5.79 -11.05 -15.61
C ASP A 391 -6.96 -11.70 -16.36
N PHE A 392 -7.85 -12.41 -15.65
CA PHE A 392 -9.02 -12.99 -16.28
C PHE A 392 -9.94 -11.88 -16.81
N PRO A 393 -10.19 -11.83 -18.14
CA PRO A 393 -10.84 -10.67 -18.73
C PRO A 393 -12.33 -10.63 -18.35
N ASN A 394 -12.76 -9.47 -17.83
CA ASN A 394 -14.15 -9.04 -17.64
C ASN A 394 -15.02 -9.87 -16.68
N ILE A 395 -14.49 -10.93 -16.08
CA ILE A 395 -15.18 -11.76 -15.08
C ILE A 395 -14.20 -12.06 -13.96
N ASP A 396 -14.47 -11.54 -12.78
CA ASP A 396 -13.65 -11.80 -11.59
C ASP A 396 -14.13 -13.06 -10.86
N SER A 397 -15.41 -13.43 -10.98
CA SER A 397 -15.93 -14.67 -10.40
C SER A 397 -17.26 -15.11 -11.01
N ILE A 398 -17.65 -16.35 -10.72
CA ILE A 398 -18.91 -16.97 -11.14
C ILE A 398 -19.60 -17.56 -9.91
N VAL A 399 -20.91 -17.35 -9.77
CA VAL A 399 -21.68 -17.84 -8.62
C VAL A 399 -22.98 -18.51 -9.05
N LYS A 400 -23.31 -19.66 -8.44
CA LYS A 400 -24.58 -20.37 -8.65
C LYS A 400 -25.71 -19.63 -7.91
N LEU A 401 -26.82 -19.40 -8.61
CA LEU A 401 -28.00 -18.74 -8.04
C LEU A 401 -28.89 -19.75 -7.28
N ALA A 402 -29.71 -19.28 -6.35
CA ALA A 402 -30.72 -20.05 -5.62
C ALA A 402 -32.10 -20.01 -6.34
N SER A 403 -32.90 -21.07 -6.22
CA SER A 403 -34.06 -21.28 -7.10
C SER A 403 -35.30 -20.68 -6.49
N GLY A 404 -35.89 -19.72 -7.19
CA GLY A 404 -37.13 -19.08 -6.79
C GLY A 404 -38.36 -19.49 -7.61
N SER A 405 -38.18 -20.16 -8.77
CA SER A 405 -39.21 -20.21 -9.82
C SER A 405 -39.55 -21.62 -10.36
N GLY A 406 -39.07 -22.70 -9.73
CA GLY A 406 -39.31 -24.07 -10.21
C GLY A 406 -38.49 -24.45 -11.45
N LYS A 407 -37.66 -23.54 -11.97
CA LYS A 407 -36.62 -23.78 -12.97
C LYS A 407 -35.27 -24.08 -12.30
N LYS A 408 -34.40 -24.82 -13.01
CA LYS A 408 -33.01 -25.02 -12.59
C LYS A 408 -32.28 -23.67 -12.64
N ASN A 409 -31.51 -23.37 -11.60
CA ASN A 409 -30.76 -22.12 -11.55
C ASN A 409 -29.55 -22.16 -12.44
N ASN A 410 -29.26 -21.00 -13.01
CA ASN A 410 -28.02 -20.77 -13.71
C ASN A 410 -27.04 -19.98 -12.83
N VAL A 411 -26.02 -19.42 -13.46
CA VAL A 411 -24.93 -18.70 -12.83
C VAL A 411 -25.03 -17.20 -13.04
N ALA A 412 -24.40 -16.44 -12.15
CA ALA A 412 -24.08 -15.04 -12.36
C ALA A 412 -22.58 -14.87 -12.59
N TYR A 413 -22.23 -14.18 -13.67
CA TYR A 413 -20.88 -13.69 -13.94
C TYR A 413 -20.69 -12.36 -13.22
N LEU A 414 -19.77 -12.32 -12.27
CA LEU A 414 -19.51 -11.14 -11.45
C LEU A 414 -18.25 -10.45 -11.95
N HIS A 415 -18.39 -9.17 -12.27
CA HIS A 415 -17.27 -8.26 -12.50
C HIS A 415 -17.23 -7.26 -11.36
N PHE A 416 -16.27 -7.39 -10.47
CA PHE A 416 -16.05 -6.44 -9.40
C PHE A 416 -15.48 -5.16 -10.02
N THR A 417 -15.78 -3.99 -9.47
CA THR A 417 -15.11 -2.76 -9.89
C THR A 417 -15.18 -1.68 -8.82
N ILE A 418 -14.14 -0.85 -8.79
CA ILE A 418 -14.13 0.43 -8.04
C ILE A 418 -14.13 1.65 -8.97
N ALA A 419 -13.98 1.45 -10.27
CA ALA A 419 -13.91 2.53 -11.24
C ALA A 419 -15.29 2.88 -11.78
N ARG A 420 -15.44 4.13 -12.21
CA ARG A 420 -16.71 4.64 -12.74
C ARG A 420 -17.03 4.04 -14.11
N LYS A 421 -16.02 3.70 -14.89
CA LYS A 421 -16.15 3.26 -16.27
C LYS A 421 -15.41 1.95 -16.49
N HIS A 422 -16.00 1.03 -17.25
CA HIS A 422 -15.43 -0.28 -17.56
C HIS A 422 -15.93 -0.83 -18.88
N ASP A 423 -15.08 -1.57 -19.58
CA ASP A 423 -15.47 -2.31 -20.77
C ASP A 423 -16.26 -3.58 -20.42
N ILE A 424 -17.07 -4.03 -21.37
CA ILE A 424 -17.69 -5.36 -21.42
C ILE A 424 -17.28 -6.04 -22.73
N ASN A 425 -17.16 -7.36 -22.75
CA ASN A 425 -16.73 -8.12 -23.92
C ASN A 425 -17.72 -9.24 -24.17
N GLU A 426 -18.51 -9.08 -25.23
CA GLU A 426 -19.54 -10.03 -25.63
C GLU A 426 -18.96 -11.42 -25.94
N LYS A 427 -17.92 -11.51 -26.78
CA LYS A 427 -17.29 -12.79 -27.16
C LYS A 427 -16.88 -13.64 -25.96
N ARG A 428 -16.45 -13.00 -24.88
CA ARG A 428 -16.10 -13.71 -23.65
C ARG A 428 -17.34 -14.27 -22.96
N LEU A 429 -18.44 -13.52 -22.92
CA LEU A 429 -19.71 -13.98 -22.37
C LEU A 429 -20.31 -15.12 -23.21
N GLU A 430 -20.17 -15.06 -24.54
CA GLU A 430 -20.57 -16.16 -25.43
C GLU A 430 -19.81 -17.44 -25.09
N LYS A 431 -18.48 -17.34 -24.94
CA LYS A 431 -17.64 -18.47 -24.55
C LYS A 431 -18.01 -19.05 -23.17
N MET A 432 -18.42 -18.22 -22.21
CA MET A 432 -18.94 -18.72 -20.93
C MET A 432 -20.29 -19.40 -21.10
N ASN A 433 -21.17 -18.86 -21.94
CA ASN A 433 -22.48 -19.42 -22.20
C ASN A 433 -22.41 -20.76 -22.94
N GLU A 434 -21.36 -21.05 -23.72
CA GLU A 434 -21.12 -22.40 -24.25
C GLU A 434 -21.02 -23.45 -23.13
N ILE A 435 -20.55 -23.06 -21.94
CA ILE A 435 -20.41 -23.94 -20.78
C ILE A 435 -21.70 -23.99 -19.95
N PHE A 436 -22.28 -22.83 -19.63
CA PHE A 436 -23.39 -22.70 -18.66
C PHE A 436 -24.78 -22.57 -19.27
N PHE A 437 -24.87 -22.25 -20.55
CA PHE A 437 -26.14 -22.10 -21.27
C PHE A 437 -26.03 -22.55 -22.74
N PRO A 438 -25.57 -23.78 -23.02
CA PRO A 438 -25.49 -24.30 -24.39
C PRO A 438 -26.87 -24.51 -25.00
N ASP A 439 -26.94 -24.66 -26.32
CA ASP A 439 -28.22 -24.67 -27.05
C ASP A 439 -29.20 -25.77 -26.60
N HIS A 440 -28.70 -26.92 -26.16
CA HIS A 440 -29.57 -27.97 -25.61
C HIS A 440 -30.24 -27.56 -24.29
N VAL A 441 -29.56 -26.77 -23.45
CA VAL A 441 -30.12 -26.20 -22.21
C VAL A 441 -31.10 -25.07 -22.54
N LYS A 442 -30.76 -24.20 -23.51
CA LYS A 442 -31.67 -23.14 -23.99
C LYS A 442 -32.98 -23.73 -24.49
N ASN A 443 -32.90 -24.75 -25.35
CA ASN A 443 -34.05 -25.37 -26.00
C ASN A 443 -34.95 -26.16 -25.04
N ALA A 444 -34.39 -26.69 -23.95
CA ALA A 444 -35.17 -27.37 -22.92
C ALA A 444 -36.09 -26.39 -22.14
N GLY A 445 -35.72 -25.11 -22.04
CA GLY A 445 -36.53 -24.07 -21.36
C GLY A 445 -36.62 -24.20 -19.84
N GLU A 446 -35.96 -25.21 -19.26
CA GLU A 446 -35.99 -25.53 -17.82
C GLU A 446 -35.00 -24.72 -16.98
N THR A 447 -34.06 -24.00 -17.61
CA THR A 447 -32.99 -23.25 -16.94
C THR A 447 -33.04 -21.79 -17.35
N ASP A 448 -32.94 -20.87 -16.39
CA ASP A 448 -32.89 -19.44 -16.70
C ASP A 448 -31.55 -19.06 -17.36
N ALA A 449 -31.50 -17.94 -18.10
CA ALA A 449 -30.25 -17.50 -18.72
C ALA A 449 -29.25 -17.00 -17.67
N PRO A 450 -27.93 -17.15 -17.89
CA PRO A 450 -26.91 -16.54 -17.05
C PRO A 450 -27.08 -15.02 -17.02
N VAL A 451 -26.61 -14.40 -15.94
CA VAL A 451 -26.66 -12.94 -15.78
C VAL A 451 -25.26 -12.38 -15.57
N PHE A 452 -24.99 -11.21 -16.15
CA PHE A 452 -23.78 -10.45 -15.88
C PHE A 452 -24.08 -9.37 -14.85
N ILE A 453 -23.22 -9.22 -13.83
CA ILE A 453 -23.36 -8.20 -12.79
C ILE A 453 -22.03 -7.46 -12.60
N ALA A 454 -22.01 -6.18 -12.94
CA ALA A 454 -20.94 -5.28 -12.52
C ALA A 454 -21.15 -4.86 -11.06
N VAL A 455 -20.34 -5.37 -10.13
CA VAL A 455 -20.45 -5.17 -8.69
C VAL A 455 -19.59 -3.98 -8.25
N CYS A 456 -20.25 -2.89 -7.91
CA CYS A 456 -19.64 -1.70 -7.33
C CYS A 456 -19.53 -1.80 -5.79
N PRO A 457 -18.76 -0.92 -5.15
CA PRO A 457 -18.54 -1.00 -3.71
C PRO A 457 -19.71 -0.49 -2.88
N ASP A 458 -20.54 0.38 -3.44
CA ASP A 458 -21.66 1.01 -2.76
C ASP A 458 -22.73 1.44 -3.78
N GLU A 459 -23.92 1.75 -3.28
CA GLU A 459 -25.06 2.17 -4.10
C GLU A 459 -24.75 3.46 -4.89
N GLU A 460 -23.99 4.39 -4.32
CA GLU A 460 -23.63 5.64 -4.97
C GLU A 460 -22.70 5.42 -6.17
N SER A 461 -21.72 4.53 -6.03
CA SER A 461 -20.82 4.11 -7.10
C SER A 461 -21.60 3.40 -8.20
N CYS A 462 -22.53 2.51 -7.83
CA CYS A 462 -23.45 1.83 -8.74
C CYS A 462 -24.31 2.81 -9.56
N ARG A 463 -24.82 3.89 -8.95
CA ARG A 463 -25.56 4.99 -9.61
C ARG A 463 -24.77 5.70 -10.71
N LYS A 464 -23.45 5.82 -10.51
CA LYS A 464 -22.53 6.58 -11.36
C LYS A 464 -21.79 5.72 -12.38
N PHE A 465 -21.85 4.39 -12.23
CA PHE A 465 -21.19 3.41 -13.09
C PHE A 465 -21.66 3.51 -14.55
N VAL A 466 -20.76 3.25 -15.48
CA VAL A 466 -20.99 3.26 -16.93
C VAL A 466 -20.17 2.14 -17.57
N LEU A 467 -20.83 1.31 -18.38
CA LEU A 467 -20.15 0.42 -19.32
C LEU A 467 -19.72 1.21 -20.55
N GLU A 468 -18.46 1.06 -20.93
CA GLU A 468 -17.86 1.66 -22.12
C GLU A 468 -18.29 0.86 -23.37
N SER A 469 -18.29 1.54 -24.52
CA SER A 469 -18.76 1.00 -25.80
C SER A 469 -20.24 0.56 -25.84
N GLN A 470 -21.12 1.46 -26.31
CA GLN A 470 -22.53 1.13 -26.52
C GLN A 470 -22.77 -0.08 -27.46
N PRO A 471 -22.01 -0.28 -28.55
CA PRO A 471 -22.13 -1.48 -29.36
C PRO A 471 -21.89 -2.78 -28.57
N GLU A 472 -20.83 -2.83 -27.74
CA GLU A 472 -20.51 -4.00 -26.91
C GLU A 472 -21.58 -4.24 -25.85
N VAL A 473 -22.12 -3.17 -25.25
CA VAL A 473 -23.23 -3.30 -24.27
C VAL A 473 -24.49 -3.87 -24.93
N LEU A 474 -24.80 -3.43 -26.15
CA LEU A 474 -25.95 -3.95 -26.90
C LEU A 474 -25.75 -5.42 -27.29
N ALA A 475 -24.54 -5.79 -27.72
CA ALA A 475 -24.17 -7.16 -28.04
C ALA A 475 -24.26 -8.07 -26.79
N ALA A 476 -23.64 -7.66 -25.67
CA ALA A 476 -23.69 -8.39 -24.41
C ALA A 476 -25.13 -8.59 -23.88
N LYS A 477 -26.03 -7.62 -24.12
CA LYS A 477 -27.46 -7.74 -23.79
C LYS A 477 -28.22 -8.76 -24.64
N GLN A 478 -27.72 -9.09 -25.83
CA GLN A 478 -28.26 -10.19 -26.65
C GLN A 478 -27.77 -11.55 -26.12
N THR A 479 -26.56 -11.59 -25.55
CA THR A 479 -25.95 -12.80 -24.99
C THR A 479 -26.50 -13.16 -23.61
N CYS A 480 -26.69 -12.18 -22.73
CA CYS A 480 -27.16 -12.38 -21.35
C CYS A 480 -27.83 -11.12 -20.78
N GLN A 481 -28.53 -11.25 -19.64
CA GLN A 481 -29.05 -10.07 -18.96
C GLN A 481 -27.91 -9.33 -18.25
N VAL A 482 -27.81 -8.03 -18.50
CA VAL A 482 -26.75 -7.16 -17.96
C VAL A 482 -27.28 -6.31 -16.82
N PHE A 483 -26.67 -6.45 -15.65
CA PHE A 483 -27.00 -5.73 -14.43
C PHE A 483 -25.80 -4.93 -13.91
N VAL A 484 -26.12 -3.90 -13.12
CA VAL A 484 -25.17 -3.29 -12.19
C VAL A 484 -25.63 -3.60 -10.78
N GLY A 485 -24.69 -3.81 -9.86
CA GLY A 485 -25.01 -4.12 -8.48
C GLY A 485 -24.03 -3.51 -7.49
N TYR A 486 -24.35 -3.69 -6.22
CA TYR A 486 -23.46 -3.38 -5.11
C TYR A 486 -23.60 -4.45 -4.03
N TYR A 487 -22.59 -4.56 -3.18
CA TYR A 487 -22.64 -5.44 -2.01
C TYR A 487 -23.16 -4.67 -0.78
N GLN A 488 -23.81 -5.39 0.14
CA GLN A 488 -24.11 -4.87 1.47
C GLN A 488 -23.60 -5.86 2.52
N GLU A 489 -22.97 -5.37 3.58
CA GLU A 489 -22.51 -6.23 4.66
C GLU A 489 -23.70 -6.73 5.48
N ALA A 490 -23.79 -8.05 5.67
CA ALA A 490 -24.78 -8.62 6.57
C ALA A 490 -24.44 -8.26 8.03
N ALA A 491 -25.39 -7.70 8.78
CA ALA A 491 -25.22 -7.45 10.21
C ALA A 491 -24.81 -8.74 10.95
N PHE A 492 -23.77 -8.63 11.78
CA PHE A 492 -23.12 -9.72 12.51
C PHE A 492 -24.14 -10.56 13.33
N ALA A 493 -24.26 -11.84 13.02
CA ALA A 493 -24.93 -12.83 13.89
C ALA A 493 -24.18 -14.17 13.80
N GLY A 494 -23.42 -14.52 14.83
CA GLY A 494 -22.83 -15.86 15.02
C GLY A 494 -21.34 -16.00 14.71
N ARG A 495 -20.65 -16.83 15.52
CA ARG A 495 -19.20 -17.10 15.44
C ARG A 495 -18.82 -17.74 14.09
N PRO A 496 -17.69 -17.34 13.45
CA PRO A 496 -17.21 -17.98 12.24
C PRO A 496 -16.64 -19.38 12.54
N THR A 497 -17.09 -20.39 11.80
CA THR A 497 -16.36 -21.65 11.62
C THR A 497 -15.29 -21.41 10.57
N TYR A 498 -14.03 -21.39 11.00
CA TYR A 498 -12.87 -21.30 10.12
C TYR A 498 -12.82 -22.52 9.20
N ARG A 499 -12.89 -22.31 7.89
CA ARG A 499 -12.39 -23.28 6.89
C ARG A 499 -11.08 -22.73 6.36
N GLU A 500 -10.02 -23.54 6.45
CA GLU A 500 -8.73 -23.22 5.85
C GLU A 500 -8.92 -23.03 4.35
N MET A 501 -8.54 -21.85 3.87
CA MET A 501 -8.57 -21.48 2.47
C MET A 501 -7.15 -21.70 1.95
N HIS A 502 -6.93 -22.67 1.07
CA HIS A 502 -5.67 -22.76 0.35
C HIS A 502 -5.68 -21.69 -0.74
N TRP A 503 -5.00 -20.56 -0.51
CA TRP A 503 -4.55 -19.72 -1.61
C TRP A 503 -3.18 -20.18 -2.05
N PRO A 504 -3.03 -20.48 -3.32
CA PRO A 504 -1.76 -20.47 -4.00
C PRO A 504 -1.59 -19.16 -4.78
N PHE A 505 -0.37 -18.65 -4.77
CA PHE A 505 0.02 -17.31 -5.23
C PHE A 505 -0.49 -16.98 -6.65
N CYS A 506 -1.30 -15.93 -6.77
CA CYS A 506 -1.52 -15.21 -8.02
C CYS A 506 -0.35 -14.23 -8.22
N SER A 507 0.58 -14.55 -9.13
CA SER A 507 1.54 -13.57 -9.66
C SER A 507 1.75 -13.84 -11.15
N TYR A 508 0.79 -13.49 -12.01
CA TYR A 508 0.90 -13.70 -13.46
C TYR A 508 1.21 -12.43 -14.26
N ARG A 509 1.31 -11.26 -13.63
CA ARG A 509 1.56 -9.96 -14.30
C ARG A 509 2.94 -9.81 -14.98
N LEU A 510 3.72 -10.89 -15.12
CA LEU A 510 5.11 -10.86 -15.61
C LEU A 510 5.42 -11.84 -16.74
N GLN A 511 4.46 -12.69 -17.18
CA GLN A 511 4.76 -13.66 -18.26
C GLN A 511 4.48 -13.15 -19.68
N ASN A 512 3.89 -11.96 -19.86
CA ASN A 512 3.57 -11.40 -21.19
C ASN A 512 4.54 -10.29 -21.66
N LEU A 513 5.81 -10.34 -21.27
CA LEU A 513 6.89 -9.67 -22.01
C LEU A 513 7.73 -10.75 -22.68
N THR A 514 7.32 -11.11 -23.89
CA THR A 514 8.01 -12.06 -24.77
C THR A 514 9.46 -11.65 -24.97
N PHE A 515 10.37 -12.54 -24.59
CA PHE A 515 11.75 -12.58 -25.05
C PHE A 515 11.76 -12.74 -26.58
N SER A 516 12.26 -11.73 -27.30
CA SER A 516 12.95 -11.95 -28.57
C SER A 516 14.45 -11.98 -28.27
N HIS A 517 15.11 -13.06 -28.68
CA HIS A 517 16.55 -13.27 -28.61
C HIS A 517 17.37 -12.08 -29.15
#